data_AF-A0AA88PIA4-F1
#
_entry.id   AF-A0AA88PIA4-F1
#
_cell.length_a   1.000
_cell.length_b   1.000
_cell.length_c   1.000
_cell.angle_alpha   90.00
_cell.angle_beta   90.00
_cell.angle_gamma   90.00
#
_symmetry.space_group_name_H-M   'P 1'
#
loop_
_entity.id
_entity.type
_entity.pdbx_description
1 polymer ?
#
loop_
_entity_poly.entity_id
_entity_poly.type
_entity_poly.pdbx_seq_one_letter_code
_entity_poly.pdbx_strand_id
1 'polypeptide(L)'
;MTVGKVAVNVVHLGRISYHSALKVQQQHIKQHLDSSSTSPNTLLLCEHKPVYTIGIRQAPYPPEEEQRLKALGADFFRTNRGGLITFHGPGQLVCYPVINLGCFKKSVRWYVCELERTVIKMCSKFGIKASTSPDTGVWVGNNKICAIGIHCGRYITSHGLALNCNTDMSWFDNIVPCGIVGERSAVFQEPFLPWCAVIQHVSTKAANHGIGGSGRAGSCNWTGAYRPITDGQGRTACRSKWSACCVSIQAQCSWVNGKKERGQVLDCSGKMEDTSACSVK
;
A
#
# COMPACT_ATOMS: atom_id res chain seq x y z
N MET A 1 9.08 -32.59 1.28
CA MET A 1 9.34 -31.58 2.32
C MET A 1 8.36 -30.44 2.14
N THR A 2 7.37 -30.32 3.01
CA THR A 2 6.42 -29.20 3.00
C THR A 2 7.19 -27.95 3.38
N VAL A 3 7.40 -27.03 2.43
CA VAL A 3 7.97 -25.72 2.74
C VAL A 3 7.04 -25.06 3.75
N GLY A 4 7.49 -24.93 4.99
CA GLY A 4 6.74 -24.26 6.05
C GLY A 4 6.33 -22.87 5.58
N LYS A 5 5.10 -22.46 5.89
CA LYS A 5 4.59 -21.18 5.42
C LYS A 5 5.41 -20.04 6.01
N VAL A 6 5.99 -19.24 5.13
CA VAL A 6 6.85 -18.12 5.50
C VAL A 6 5.98 -17.04 6.13
N ALA A 7 6.12 -16.84 7.43
CA ALA A 7 5.39 -15.81 8.16
C ALA A 7 5.89 -14.41 7.73
N VAL A 8 4.93 -13.48 7.55
CA VAL A 8 5.20 -12.06 7.33
C VAL A 8 4.65 -11.30 8.52
N ASN A 9 5.51 -10.57 9.22
CA ASN A 9 5.11 -9.69 10.31
C ASN A 9 4.49 -8.40 9.74
N VAL A 10 3.37 -7.94 10.28
CA VAL A 10 2.73 -6.69 9.84
C VAL A 10 2.95 -5.63 10.91
N VAL A 11 3.54 -4.51 10.52
CA VAL A 11 3.84 -3.40 11.44
C VAL A 11 3.13 -2.15 10.96
N HIS A 12 2.30 -1.57 11.83
CA HIS A 12 1.60 -0.32 11.58
C HIS A 12 2.41 0.84 12.16
N LEU A 13 2.98 1.67 11.29
CA LEU A 13 3.77 2.84 11.69
C LEU A 13 2.91 4.10 11.86
N GLY A 14 1.65 4.06 11.41
CA GLY A 14 0.75 5.23 11.40
C GLY A 14 1.25 6.33 10.47
N ARG A 15 1.06 7.59 10.88
CA ARG A 15 1.58 8.75 10.17
C ARG A 15 3.02 9.02 10.57
N ILE A 16 3.93 8.96 9.60
CA ILE A 16 5.38 9.06 9.84
C ILE A 16 6.04 9.90 8.74
N SER A 17 7.13 10.60 9.06
CA SER A 17 7.94 11.26 8.02
C SER A 17 8.61 10.22 7.11
N TYR A 18 8.86 10.60 5.86
CA TYR A 18 9.50 9.72 4.89
C TYR A 18 10.87 9.23 5.37
N HIS A 19 11.69 10.14 5.91
CA HIS A 19 13.01 9.82 6.47
C HIS A 19 12.96 8.77 7.58
N SER A 20 12.02 8.91 8.52
CA SER A 20 11.89 7.97 9.63
C SER A 20 11.44 6.59 9.15
N ALA A 21 10.51 6.52 8.18
CA ALA A 21 10.13 5.24 7.59
C ALA A 21 11.27 4.58 6.82
N LEU A 22 12.11 5.36 6.12
CA LEU A 22 13.30 4.84 5.45
C LEU A 22 14.29 4.22 6.44
N LYS A 23 14.49 4.84 7.61
CA LYS A 23 15.31 4.27 8.69
C LYS A 23 14.74 2.94 9.21
N VAL A 24 13.43 2.84 9.38
CA VAL A 24 12.78 1.57 9.79
C VAL A 24 13.01 0.48 8.74
N GLN A 25 12.87 0.80 7.45
CA GLN A 25 13.19 -0.13 6.37
C GLN A 25 14.66 -0.58 6.43
N GLN A 26 15.60 0.35 6.59
CA GLN A 26 17.03 0.04 6.70
C GLN A 26 17.35 -0.89 7.88
N GLN A 27 16.66 -0.72 9.01
CA GLN A 27 16.82 -1.60 10.16
C GLN A 27 16.40 -3.04 9.85
N HIS A 28 15.24 -3.24 9.21
CA HIS A 28 14.79 -4.57 8.79
C HIS A 28 15.68 -5.19 7.71
N ILE A 29 16.23 -4.38 6.80
CA ILE A 29 17.20 -4.85 5.81
C ILE A 29 18.49 -5.31 6.50
N LYS A 30 19.01 -4.53 7.45
CA LYS A 30 20.21 -4.89 8.22
C LYS A 30 20.01 -6.21 8.96
N GLN A 31 18.85 -6.39 9.56
CA GLN A 31 18.44 -7.65 10.18
C GLN A 31 18.50 -8.81 9.18
N HIS A 32 17.88 -8.72 8.00
CA HIS A 32 17.97 -9.78 7.00
C HIS A 32 19.39 -10.06 6.48
N LEU A 33 20.29 -9.08 6.50
CA LEU A 33 21.69 -9.24 6.08
C LEU A 33 22.59 -9.84 7.15
N ASP A 34 22.16 -9.82 8.42
CA ASP A 34 22.88 -10.43 9.52
C ASP A 34 22.67 -11.95 9.50
N SER A 35 23.74 -12.68 9.16
CA SER A 35 23.74 -14.15 9.06
C SER A 35 23.47 -14.86 10.39
N SER A 36 23.63 -14.17 11.52
CA SER A 36 23.29 -14.69 12.84
C SER A 36 21.80 -14.57 13.17
N SER A 37 21.03 -13.81 12.37
CA SER A 37 19.62 -13.55 12.63
C SER A 37 18.70 -14.35 11.70
N THR A 38 17.67 -14.97 12.27
CA THR A 38 16.54 -15.52 11.51
C THR A 38 15.41 -14.49 11.52
N SER A 39 15.63 -13.37 10.85
CA SER A 39 14.69 -12.26 10.86
C SER A 39 13.48 -12.53 9.94
N PRO A 40 12.24 -12.37 10.45
CA PRO A 40 11.05 -12.61 9.65
C PRO A 40 10.88 -11.52 8.58
N ASN A 41 10.27 -11.90 7.45
CA ASN A 41 9.83 -10.92 6.46
C ASN A 41 8.82 -9.96 7.09
N THR A 42 8.85 -8.69 6.70
CA THR A 42 8.02 -7.65 7.34
C THR A 42 7.28 -6.82 6.30
N LEU A 43 6.00 -6.55 6.55
CA LEU A 43 5.18 -5.58 5.82
C LEU A 43 4.95 -4.36 6.71
N LEU A 44 5.60 -3.25 6.36
CA LEU A 44 5.37 -1.97 7.03
C LEU A 44 4.20 -1.25 6.37
N LEU A 45 3.24 -0.78 7.15
CA LEU A 45 2.09 -0.01 6.70
C LEU A 45 2.13 1.38 7.32
N CYS A 46 2.01 2.41 6.49
CA CYS A 46 2.06 3.79 6.94
C CYS A 46 1.31 4.75 6.02
N GLU A 47 1.19 5.99 6.47
CA GLU A 47 0.93 7.15 5.64
C GLU A 47 2.00 8.21 5.90
N HIS A 48 2.29 9.05 4.91
CA HIS A 48 3.32 10.08 5.04
C HIS A 48 2.74 11.48 5.25
N LYS A 49 3.55 12.36 5.84
CA LYS A 49 3.42 13.80 5.60
C LYS A 49 3.65 14.08 4.10
N PRO A 50 3.11 15.18 3.53
CA PRO A 50 3.33 15.53 2.13
C PRO A 50 4.80 15.46 1.76
N VAL A 51 5.13 14.63 0.77
CA VAL A 51 6.51 14.39 0.33
C VAL A 51 6.53 14.00 -1.14
N TYR A 52 7.45 14.62 -1.88
CA TYR A 52 7.84 14.17 -3.21
C TYR A 52 9.09 13.30 -3.12
N THR A 53 9.09 12.20 -3.85
CA THR A 53 10.27 11.34 -3.95
C THR A 53 10.61 11.12 -5.40
N ILE A 54 11.90 11.11 -5.73
CA ILE A 54 12.39 10.76 -7.07
C ILE A 54 13.23 9.49 -7.01
N GLY A 55 12.92 8.55 -7.92
CA GLY A 55 13.61 7.28 -8.03
C GLY A 55 14.85 7.32 -8.94
N ILE A 56 15.36 6.14 -9.27
CA ILE A 56 16.61 5.95 -10.03
C ILE A 56 16.48 6.18 -11.54
N ARG A 57 15.26 6.22 -12.09
CA ARG A 57 15.07 6.60 -13.49
C ARG A 57 15.29 8.11 -13.55
N GLN A 58 16.54 8.50 -13.78
CA GLN A 58 16.96 9.89 -13.76
C GLN A 58 16.75 10.48 -15.15
N ALA A 59 15.60 11.11 -15.37
CA ALA A 59 15.66 12.37 -16.10
C ALA A 59 16.27 13.40 -15.12
N PRO A 60 17.20 14.28 -15.56
CA PRO A 60 17.67 15.35 -14.70
C PRO A 60 16.45 16.09 -14.14
N TYR A 61 16.27 16.04 -12.82
CA TYR A 61 15.19 16.76 -12.15
C TYR A 61 15.75 18.11 -11.72
N PRO A 62 15.31 19.21 -12.36
CA PRO A 62 15.93 20.51 -12.17
C PRO A 62 15.92 20.92 -10.70
N PRO A 63 17.02 21.49 -10.16
CA PRO A 63 17.06 22.00 -8.79
C PRO A 63 15.95 23.03 -8.51
N GLU A 64 15.59 23.85 -9.51
CA GLU A 64 14.50 24.82 -9.44
C GLU A 64 13.14 24.14 -9.18
N GLU A 65 12.90 23.00 -9.83
CA GLU A 65 11.67 22.24 -9.66
C GLU A 65 11.62 21.57 -8.28
N GLU A 66 12.76 21.07 -7.79
CA GLU A 66 12.89 20.59 -6.40
C GLU A 66 12.56 21.71 -5.38
N GLN A 67 13.07 22.94 -5.61
CA GLN A 67 12.77 24.09 -4.75
C GLN A 67 11.30 24.49 -4.82
N ARG A 68 10.70 24.50 -6.02
CA ARG A 68 9.29 24.80 -6.23
C ARG A 68 8.40 23.83 -5.45
N LEU A 69 8.69 22.53 -5.51
CA LEU A 69 7.92 21.52 -4.79
C LEU A 69 8.07 21.65 -3.26
N LYS A 70 9.27 21.99 -2.77
CA LYS A 70 9.48 22.28 -1.34
C LYS A 70 8.69 23.50 -0.88
N ALA A 71 8.58 24.52 -1.71
CA ALA A 71 7.83 25.74 -1.41
C ALA A 71 6.31 25.49 -1.25
N LEU A 72 5.77 24.38 -1.78
CA LEU A 72 4.38 23.95 -1.55
C LEU A 72 4.16 23.36 -0.14
N GLY A 73 5.21 23.22 0.67
CA GLY A 73 5.13 22.63 2.01
C GLY A 73 5.28 21.11 2.05
N ALA A 74 5.79 20.51 0.97
CA ALA A 74 6.14 19.08 0.92
C ALA A 74 7.64 18.87 1.14
N ASP A 75 8.01 17.76 1.78
CA ASP A 75 9.40 17.30 1.78
C ASP A 75 9.82 16.85 0.38
N PHE A 76 11.13 16.76 0.11
CA PHE A 76 11.65 16.19 -1.13
C PHE A 76 12.83 15.25 -0.86
N PHE A 77 12.79 14.05 -1.42
CA PHE A 77 13.86 13.06 -1.28
C PHE A 77 14.27 12.43 -2.61
N ARG A 78 15.58 12.31 -2.82
CA ARG A 78 16.17 11.45 -3.85
C ARG A 78 16.36 10.05 -3.27
N THR A 79 15.96 9.03 -4.02
CA THR A 79 15.80 7.66 -3.49
C THR A 79 16.36 6.63 -4.46
N ASN A 80 16.62 5.42 -3.97
CA ASN A 80 17.12 4.31 -4.76
C ASN A 80 16.00 3.37 -5.29
N ARG A 81 14.71 3.73 -5.16
CA ARG A 81 13.62 2.94 -5.75
C ARG A 81 13.56 3.10 -7.26
N GLY A 82 13.01 2.10 -7.94
CA GLY A 82 12.59 2.20 -9.34
C GLY A 82 11.62 3.36 -9.59
N GLY A 83 11.51 3.75 -10.86
CA GLY A 83 10.59 4.79 -11.31
C GLY A 83 11.16 6.22 -11.25
N LEU A 84 10.32 7.18 -11.63
CA LEU A 84 10.57 8.62 -11.67
C LEU A 84 10.04 9.29 -10.39
N ILE A 85 9.63 10.56 -10.47
CA ILE A 85 9.00 11.29 -9.38
C ILE A 85 7.59 10.74 -9.04
N THR A 86 7.24 10.77 -7.75
CA THR A 86 5.89 10.51 -7.23
C THR A 86 5.62 11.35 -5.98
N PHE A 87 4.36 11.42 -5.59
CA PHE A 87 3.91 12.03 -4.33
C PHE A 87 3.44 10.98 -3.32
N HIS A 88 3.68 11.24 -2.04
CA HIS A 88 3.04 10.59 -0.91
C HIS A 88 2.51 11.61 0.08
N GLY A 89 1.38 11.31 0.71
CA GLY A 89 0.77 12.22 1.68
C GLY A 89 -0.37 11.58 2.46
N PRO A 90 -1.06 12.37 3.30
CA PRO A 90 -2.22 11.91 4.05
C PRO A 90 -3.27 11.29 3.14
N GLY A 91 -3.83 10.16 3.59
CA GLY A 91 -4.85 9.44 2.84
C GLY A 91 -4.34 8.52 1.73
N GLN A 92 -3.03 8.44 1.54
CA GLN A 92 -2.39 7.40 0.74
C GLN A 92 -1.90 6.28 1.67
N LEU A 93 -2.29 5.04 1.38
CA LEU A 93 -1.73 3.88 2.06
C LEU A 93 -0.40 3.51 1.41
N VAL A 94 0.68 3.68 2.16
CA VAL A 94 2.03 3.29 1.73
C VAL A 94 2.42 1.99 2.43
N CYS A 95 2.79 1.00 1.62
CA CYS A 95 3.20 -0.31 2.07
C CYS A 95 4.65 -0.57 1.67
N TYR A 96 5.48 -0.94 2.64
CA TYR A 96 6.87 -1.35 2.42
C TYR A 96 7.08 -2.81 2.82
N PRO A 97 6.91 -3.76 1.90
CA PRO A 97 7.28 -5.15 2.16
C PRO A 97 8.80 -5.27 2.07
N VAL A 98 9.44 -5.47 3.23
CA VAL A 98 10.86 -5.81 3.39
C VAL A 98 10.95 -7.32 3.49
N ILE A 99 11.26 -7.96 2.36
CA ILE A 99 11.15 -9.41 2.16
C ILE A 99 12.45 -9.94 1.55
N ASN A 100 12.93 -11.07 2.06
CA ASN A 100 13.99 -11.85 1.43
C ASN A 100 13.41 -12.75 0.33
N LEU A 101 13.56 -12.34 -0.94
CA LEU A 101 13.12 -13.10 -2.11
C LEU A 101 13.83 -14.45 -2.27
N GLY A 102 14.97 -14.66 -1.59
CA GLY A 102 15.65 -15.94 -1.52
C GLY A 102 14.81 -17.05 -0.89
N CYS A 103 13.84 -16.70 -0.04
CA CYS A 103 12.87 -17.64 0.54
C CYS A 103 11.69 -17.96 -0.39
N PHE A 104 11.60 -17.28 -1.54
CA PHE A 104 10.52 -17.41 -2.51
C PHE A 104 11.10 -17.68 -3.90
N LYS A 105 10.95 -16.72 -4.82
CA LYS A 105 11.55 -16.72 -6.15
C LYS A 105 12.47 -15.51 -6.25
N LYS A 106 13.75 -15.75 -6.60
CA LYS A 106 14.78 -14.74 -6.83
C LYS A 106 14.54 -13.93 -8.12
N SER A 107 13.38 -13.27 -8.22
CA SER A 107 12.98 -12.49 -9.40
C SER A 107 12.21 -11.26 -8.97
N VAL A 108 12.79 -10.08 -9.27
CA VAL A 108 12.15 -8.78 -9.01
C VAL A 108 10.88 -8.62 -9.85
N ARG A 109 10.92 -9.02 -11.13
CA ARG A 109 9.74 -8.95 -12.01
C ARG A 109 8.59 -9.78 -11.48
N TRP A 110 8.85 -11.01 -11.05
CA TRP A 110 7.83 -11.85 -10.42
C TRP A 110 7.23 -11.15 -9.19
N TYR A 111 8.09 -10.62 -8.32
CA TYR A 111 7.66 -9.91 -7.11
C TYR A 111 6.76 -8.70 -7.42
N VAL A 112 7.12 -7.88 -8.41
CA VAL A 112 6.30 -6.73 -8.83
C VAL A 112 4.93 -7.20 -9.36
N CYS A 113 4.88 -8.22 -10.22
CA CYS A 113 3.59 -8.74 -10.71
C CYS A 113 2.74 -9.33 -9.56
N GLU A 114 3.34 -9.91 -8.51
CA GLU A 114 2.60 -10.36 -7.32
C GLU A 114 2.03 -9.19 -6.50
N LEU A 115 2.76 -8.07 -6.38
CA LEU A 115 2.24 -6.85 -5.76
C LEU A 115 1.04 -6.31 -6.54
N GLU A 116 1.14 -6.21 -7.87
CA GLU A 116 0.05 -5.79 -8.74
C GLU A 116 -1.18 -6.67 -8.58
N ARG A 117 -1.01 -8.01 -8.67
CA ARG A 117 -2.10 -8.97 -8.46
C ARG A 117 -2.74 -8.83 -7.08
N THR A 118 -1.94 -8.59 -6.05
CA THR A 118 -2.43 -8.43 -4.68
C THR A 118 -3.32 -7.19 -4.57
N VAL A 119 -2.90 -6.07 -5.14
CA VAL A 119 -3.68 -4.83 -5.17
C VAL A 119 -4.94 -4.99 -6.01
N ILE A 120 -4.87 -5.61 -7.20
CA ILE A 120 -6.05 -5.88 -8.05
C ILE A 120 -7.09 -6.73 -7.31
N LYS A 121 -6.64 -7.82 -6.65
CA LYS A 121 -7.53 -8.67 -5.84
C LYS A 121 -8.14 -7.91 -4.65
N MET A 122 -7.42 -6.95 -4.09
CA MET A 122 -7.94 -6.08 -3.04
C MET A 122 -9.01 -5.14 -3.62
N CYS A 123 -8.73 -4.44 -4.73
CA CYS A 123 -9.68 -3.57 -5.43
C CYS A 123 -10.99 -4.30 -5.78
N SER A 124 -10.89 -5.53 -6.29
CA SER A 124 -12.05 -6.35 -6.66
C SER A 124 -13.01 -6.61 -5.50
N LYS A 125 -12.51 -6.77 -4.26
CA LYS A 125 -13.36 -6.96 -3.07
C LYS A 125 -14.14 -5.72 -2.67
N PHE A 126 -13.71 -4.58 -3.15
CA PHE A 126 -14.40 -3.32 -2.98
C PHE A 126 -15.22 -2.94 -4.22
N GLY A 127 -15.36 -3.85 -5.20
CA GLY A 127 -16.12 -3.60 -6.43
C GLY A 127 -15.37 -2.77 -7.47
N ILE A 128 -14.07 -2.49 -7.29
CA ILE A 128 -13.27 -1.74 -8.24
C ILE A 128 -12.63 -2.68 -9.26
N LYS A 129 -12.95 -2.48 -10.53
CA LYS A 129 -12.31 -3.17 -11.66
C LYS A 129 -10.96 -2.55 -11.96
N ALA A 130 -9.90 -3.13 -11.41
CA ALA A 130 -8.53 -2.70 -11.62
C ALA A 130 -7.74 -3.68 -12.51
N SER A 131 -6.73 -3.17 -13.22
CA SER A 131 -5.86 -3.96 -14.09
C SER A 131 -4.41 -3.48 -14.03
N THR A 132 -3.51 -4.25 -14.64
CA THR A 132 -2.15 -3.79 -14.98
C THR A 132 -2.18 -2.98 -16.28
N SER A 133 -1.08 -2.28 -16.57
CA SER A 133 -0.81 -1.66 -17.87
C SER A 133 0.66 -1.94 -18.26
N PRO A 134 1.14 -1.50 -19.44
CA PRO A 134 2.57 -1.52 -19.77
C PRO A 134 3.45 -0.75 -18.76
N ASP A 135 2.85 0.20 -18.04
CA ASP A 135 3.52 1.00 -17.02
C ASP A 135 3.23 0.47 -15.63
N THR A 136 4.30 0.20 -14.88
CA THR A 136 4.25 -0.46 -13.58
C THR A 136 3.31 0.26 -12.60
N GLY A 137 2.44 -0.53 -11.98
CA GLY A 137 1.38 -0.05 -11.09
C GLY A 137 0.04 -0.72 -11.38
N VAL A 138 -0.97 -0.28 -10.62
CA VAL A 138 -2.34 -0.75 -10.80
C VAL A 138 -3.23 0.41 -11.21
N TRP A 139 -4.16 0.13 -12.12
CA TRP A 139 -4.92 1.10 -12.89
C TRP A 139 -6.42 0.83 -12.83
N VAL A 140 -7.22 1.89 -12.91
CA VAL A 140 -8.67 1.85 -13.11
C VAL A 140 -8.98 2.68 -14.36
N GLY A 141 -9.29 1.99 -15.46
CA GLY A 141 -9.26 2.61 -16.78
C GLY A 141 -7.87 3.17 -17.07
N ASN A 142 -7.80 4.46 -17.40
CA ASN A 142 -6.53 5.16 -17.70
C ASN A 142 -5.91 5.84 -16.47
N ASN A 143 -6.46 5.62 -15.27
CA ASN A 143 -5.98 6.31 -14.07
C ASN A 143 -5.23 5.37 -13.13
N LYS A 144 -4.03 5.78 -12.69
CA LYS A 144 -3.20 4.99 -11.76
C LYS A 144 -3.75 5.10 -10.34
N ILE A 145 -4.21 3.98 -9.78
CA ILE A 145 -4.70 3.91 -8.40
C ILE A 145 -3.60 3.51 -7.41
N CYS A 146 -2.61 2.75 -7.86
CA CYS A 146 -1.48 2.32 -7.03
C CYS A 146 -0.17 2.46 -7.79
N ALA A 147 0.74 3.28 -7.26
CA ALA A 147 2.12 3.32 -7.73
C ALA A 147 2.92 2.18 -7.09
N ILE A 148 3.83 1.56 -7.85
CA ILE A 148 4.74 0.54 -7.35
C ILE A 148 6.15 0.94 -7.75
N GLY A 149 7.02 1.08 -6.75
CA GLY A 149 8.42 1.46 -6.90
C GLY A 149 9.22 0.79 -5.81
N ILE A 150 10.02 -0.21 -6.21
CA ILE A 150 10.79 -1.05 -5.28
C ILE A 150 12.29 -0.88 -5.53
N HIS A 151 13.08 -1.17 -4.51
CA HIS A 151 14.51 -1.46 -4.64
C HIS A 151 14.77 -2.85 -4.10
N CYS A 152 15.66 -3.61 -4.75
CA CYS A 152 16.03 -4.95 -4.34
C CYS A 152 17.56 -5.08 -4.33
N GLY A 153 18.15 -5.24 -3.14
CA GLY A 153 19.59 -5.43 -2.97
C GLY A 153 19.85 -6.76 -2.25
N ARG A 154 20.75 -7.60 -2.78
CA ARG A 154 21.04 -8.94 -2.24
C ARG A 154 19.76 -9.78 -1.99
N TYR A 155 18.79 -9.67 -2.91
CA TYR A 155 17.46 -10.30 -2.82
C TYR A 155 16.54 -9.82 -1.69
N ILE A 156 16.90 -8.77 -0.95
CA ILE A 156 16.05 -8.16 0.06
C ILE A 156 15.36 -6.93 -0.54
N THR A 157 14.03 -6.90 -0.46
CA THR A 157 13.21 -5.80 -0.98
C THR A 157 13.13 -4.62 -0.02
N SER A 158 12.92 -3.45 -0.59
CA SER A 158 12.70 -2.18 0.10
C SER A 158 11.86 -1.26 -0.78
N HIS A 159 11.32 -0.19 -0.21
CA HIS A 159 10.20 0.55 -0.74
C HIS A 159 9.03 -0.40 -1.01
N GLY A 160 8.19 -0.16 -2.00
CA GLY A 160 6.98 -0.96 -2.15
C GLY A 160 5.94 -0.29 -3.03
N LEU A 161 4.76 -0.10 -2.47
CA LEU A 161 3.61 0.40 -3.18
C LEU A 161 2.91 1.52 -2.40
N ALA A 162 2.22 2.37 -3.14
CA ALA A 162 1.48 3.50 -2.62
C ALA A 162 0.09 3.53 -3.27
N LEU A 163 -0.92 3.15 -2.50
CA LEU A 163 -2.31 3.04 -2.91
C LEU A 163 -3.07 4.30 -2.52
N ASN A 164 -3.66 4.97 -3.50
CA ASN A 164 -4.46 6.17 -3.29
C ASN A 164 -5.84 5.79 -2.72
N CYS A 165 -6.04 6.05 -1.42
CA CYS A 165 -7.31 5.73 -0.76
C CYS A 165 -8.24 6.95 -0.78
N ASN A 166 -7.83 8.00 -0.06
CA ASN A 166 -8.46 9.32 -0.02
C ASN A 166 -7.38 10.41 -0.11
N THR A 167 -6.34 10.16 -0.91
CA THR A 167 -5.24 11.09 -1.19
C THR A 167 -5.77 12.34 -1.86
N ASP A 168 -5.29 13.51 -1.44
CA ASP A 168 -5.51 14.75 -2.19
C ASP A 168 -4.74 14.69 -3.52
N MET A 169 -5.49 14.69 -4.63
CA MET A 169 -4.92 14.52 -5.96
C MET A 169 -4.28 15.79 -6.53
N SER A 170 -4.54 16.97 -5.93
CA SER A 170 -3.93 18.24 -6.35
C SER A 170 -2.40 18.25 -6.23
N TRP A 171 -1.85 17.41 -5.35
CA TRP A 171 -0.40 17.20 -5.25
C TRP A 171 0.19 16.53 -6.50
N PHE A 172 -0.59 15.71 -7.22
CA PHE A 172 -0.14 15.10 -8.48
C PHE A 172 -0.18 16.08 -9.65
N ASP A 173 -1.01 17.13 -9.60
CA ASP A 173 -1.06 18.18 -10.64
C ASP A 173 0.24 18.99 -10.71
N ASN A 174 1.04 18.92 -9.65
CA ASN A 174 2.33 19.60 -9.56
C ASN A 174 3.49 18.79 -10.13
N ILE A 175 3.28 17.57 -10.63
CA ILE A 175 4.33 16.72 -11.17
C ILE A 175 3.85 16.02 -12.45
N VAL A 176 4.79 15.55 -13.27
CA VAL A 176 4.49 14.59 -14.33
C VAL A 176 4.90 13.20 -13.84
N PRO A 177 3.99 12.45 -13.19
CA PRO A 177 4.34 11.15 -12.62
C PRO A 177 4.72 10.19 -13.75
N CYS A 178 5.78 9.40 -13.53
CA CYS A 178 6.26 8.40 -14.49
C CYS A 178 6.68 8.92 -15.89
N GLY A 179 6.72 10.24 -16.12
CA GLY A 179 7.16 10.84 -17.39
C GLY A 179 6.17 10.64 -18.55
N ILE A 180 4.92 10.29 -18.25
CA ILE A 180 3.89 10.00 -19.26
C ILE A 180 2.93 11.18 -19.31
N VAL A 181 2.86 11.83 -20.47
CA VAL A 181 1.96 12.95 -20.70
C VAL A 181 0.57 12.42 -21.03
N GLY A 182 -0.44 12.78 -20.21
CA GLY A 182 -1.86 12.44 -20.45
C GLY A 182 -2.46 11.42 -19.49
N GLU A 183 -1.66 10.74 -18.67
CA GLU A 183 -2.13 9.83 -17.63
C GLU A 183 -2.33 10.57 -16.30
N ARG A 184 -3.40 10.21 -15.57
CA ARG A 184 -3.72 10.81 -14.28
C ARG A 184 -3.61 9.77 -13.17
N SER A 185 -3.29 10.23 -11.97
CA SER A 185 -3.48 9.41 -10.78
C SER A 185 -4.96 9.48 -10.36
N ALA A 186 -5.50 8.43 -9.74
CA ALA A 186 -6.85 8.42 -9.21
C ALA A 186 -6.90 7.91 -7.77
N VAL A 187 -7.97 8.28 -7.07
CA VAL A 187 -8.44 7.67 -5.83
C VAL A 187 -9.57 6.69 -6.13
N PHE A 188 -9.97 5.90 -5.13
CA PHE A 188 -11.26 5.20 -5.18
C PHE A 188 -12.38 6.24 -5.35
N GLN A 189 -13.15 6.14 -6.43
CA GLN A 189 -14.44 6.82 -6.52
C GLN A 189 -15.52 6.00 -5.79
N GLU A 190 -16.54 6.69 -5.30
CA GLU A 190 -17.50 6.29 -4.26
C GLU A 190 -17.99 4.82 -4.29
N PRO A 191 -18.21 4.21 -3.10
CA PRO A 191 -18.02 4.80 -1.79
C PRO A 191 -16.53 4.92 -1.44
N PHE A 192 -16.06 6.11 -1.05
CA PHE A 192 -14.69 6.32 -0.59
C PHE A 192 -14.32 5.22 0.41
N LEU A 193 -13.31 4.41 0.09
CA LEU A 193 -12.85 3.40 1.03
C LEU A 193 -12.10 4.09 2.15
N PRO A 194 -12.60 4.01 3.40
CA PRO A 194 -11.91 4.62 4.49
C PRO A 194 -10.57 3.89 4.64
N TRP A 195 -9.49 4.66 4.73
CA TRP A 195 -8.12 4.18 4.90
C TRP A 195 -8.02 3.08 5.97
N CYS A 196 -8.84 3.15 7.03
CA CYS A 196 -8.94 2.12 8.06
C CYS A 196 -9.44 0.76 7.55
N ALA A 197 -10.43 0.72 6.64
CA ALA A 197 -10.94 -0.53 6.06
C ALA A 197 -9.90 -1.19 5.15
N VAL A 198 -9.16 -0.39 4.38
CA VAL A 198 -8.08 -0.89 3.53
C VAL A 198 -6.94 -1.45 4.38
N ILE A 199 -6.51 -0.74 5.42
CA ILE A 199 -5.51 -1.23 6.36
C ILE A 199 -5.97 -2.52 7.03
N GLN A 200 -7.20 -2.56 7.55
CA GLN A 200 -7.73 -3.76 8.18
C GLN A 200 -7.73 -4.94 7.20
N HIS A 201 -8.10 -4.70 5.94
CA HIS A 201 -8.06 -5.71 4.90
C HIS A 201 -6.65 -6.24 4.64
N VAL A 202 -5.69 -5.32 4.47
CA VAL A 202 -4.27 -5.64 4.20
C VAL A 202 -3.68 -6.40 5.38
N SER A 203 -3.90 -5.94 6.62
CA SER A 203 -3.41 -6.59 7.83
C SER A 203 -4.03 -7.96 8.04
N THR A 204 -5.35 -8.10 7.85
CA THR A 204 -6.05 -9.38 7.98
C THR A 204 -5.57 -10.37 6.92
N LYS A 205 -5.28 -9.94 5.69
CA LYS A 205 -4.78 -10.82 4.64
C LYS A 205 -3.30 -11.15 4.80
N ALA A 206 -2.47 -10.22 5.22
CA ALA A 206 -1.08 -10.52 5.55
C ALA A 206 -0.98 -11.48 6.76
N ALA A 207 -1.84 -11.30 7.77
CA ALA A 207 -1.95 -12.23 8.90
C ALA A 207 -2.51 -13.60 8.49
N ASN A 208 -3.53 -13.65 7.61
CA ASN A 208 -4.16 -14.90 7.14
C ASN A 208 -3.43 -15.57 5.95
N HIS A 209 -2.46 -14.91 5.34
CA HIS A 209 -1.47 -15.53 4.45
C HIS A 209 -0.17 -15.86 5.18
N GLY A 210 -0.06 -15.50 6.46
CA GLY A 210 0.49 -16.41 7.46
C GLY A 210 -0.47 -17.59 7.62
N ILE A 211 -0.05 -18.78 7.21
CA ILE A 211 -0.80 -19.96 7.61
C ILE A 211 -0.46 -20.27 9.06
N GLY A 212 -1.52 -20.27 9.87
CA GLY A 212 -1.53 -20.86 11.20
C GLY A 212 -0.57 -20.19 12.16
N GLY A 213 -0.93 -19.00 12.64
CA GLY A 213 -0.27 -18.39 13.80
C GLY A 213 -1.28 -17.55 14.55
N SER A 214 -1.68 -18.00 15.72
CA SER A 214 -2.52 -17.27 16.67
C SER A 214 -1.76 -16.08 17.27
N GLY A 215 -1.51 -15.05 16.46
CA GLY A 215 -1.05 -13.75 16.94
C GLY A 215 -2.27 -12.92 17.34
N ARG A 216 -2.36 -12.53 18.62
CA ARG A 216 -3.40 -11.61 19.09
C ARG A 216 -3.34 -10.34 18.25
N ALA A 217 -4.45 -10.01 17.59
CA ALA A 217 -4.67 -8.65 17.08
C ALA A 217 -4.57 -7.71 18.29
N GLY A 218 -3.50 -6.92 18.36
CA GLY A 218 -3.39 -5.87 19.37
C GLY A 218 -4.58 -4.92 19.23
N SER A 219 -5.25 -4.62 20.33
CA SER A 219 -6.37 -3.69 20.37
C SER A 219 -5.93 -2.33 19.80
N CYS A 220 -6.50 -1.96 18.67
CA CYS A 220 -6.29 -0.65 18.04
C CYS A 220 -7.11 0.41 18.78
N ASN A 221 -6.53 1.02 19.82
CA ASN A 221 -7.03 2.29 20.36
C ASN A 221 -6.51 3.43 19.49
N TRP A 222 -7.21 3.72 18.39
CA TRP A 222 -6.98 4.92 17.58
C TRP A 222 -7.88 6.06 18.09
N THR A 223 -7.29 7.01 18.83
CA THR A 223 -7.93 8.25 19.29
C THR A 223 -7.63 9.46 18.41
N GLY A 224 -7.01 9.26 17.23
CA GLY A 224 -6.78 10.31 16.26
C GLY A 224 -8.11 10.80 15.68
N ALA A 225 -8.69 11.85 16.27
CA ALA A 225 -9.87 12.50 15.76
C ALA A 225 -9.64 12.96 14.32
N TYR A 226 -10.27 12.25 13.37
CA TYR A 226 -10.38 12.67 11.99
C TYR A 226 -11.09 14.03 11.95
N ARG A 227 -10.36 15.10 11.61
CA ARG A 227 -10.96 16.38 11.27
C ARG A 227 -11.33 16.32 9.79
N PRO A 228 -12.61 16.42 9.42
CA PRO A 228 -13.01 16.47 8.02
C PRO A 228 -12.31 17.62 7.31
N ILE A 229 -11.81 17.38 6.10
CA ILE A 229 -11.49 18.47 5.17
C ILE A 229 -12.83 19.08 4.78
N THR A 230 -13.11 20.29 5.26
CA THR A 230 -14.24 21.09 4.78
C THR A 230 -13.85 21.67 3.42
N ASP A 231 -14.77 21.63 2.45
CA ASP A 231 -14.63 22.50 1.29
C ASP A 231 -14.60 23.97 1.74
N GLY A 232 -14.09 24.87 0.90
CA GLY A 232 -14.07 26.32 1.16
C GLY A 232 -15.47 26.96 1.30
N GLN A 233 -16.52 26.16 1.42
CA GLN A 233 -17.92 26.53 1.60
C GLN A 233 -18.52 25.93 2.89
N GLY A 234 -17.71 25.26 3.73
CA GLY A 234 -18.12 24.82 5.07
C GLY A 234 -19.05 23.62 5.12
N ARG A 235 -19.17 22.82 4.05
CA ARG A 235 -20.04 21.64 4.03
C ARG A 235 -19.29 20.41 4.57
N THR A 236 -19.75 19.86 5.69
CA THR A 236 -19.26 18.58 6.23
C THR A 236 -19.98 17.42 5.55
N ALA A 237 -19.25 16.57 4.83
CA ALA A 237 -19.79 15.32 4.31
C ALA A 237 -20.15 14.35 5.46
N CYS A 238 -21.45 14.24 5.70
CA CYS A 238 -22.15 13.09 6.27
C CYS A 238 -21.72 12.59 7.66
N ARG A 239 -22.17 13.28 8.72
CA ARG A 239 -21.99 12.89 10.14
C ARG A 239 -22.82 11.68 10.62
N SER A 240 -23.87 11.24 9.92
CA SER A 240 -24.95 10.49 10.59
C SER A 240 -24.95 8.96 10.45
N LYS A 241 -24.12 8.34 9.59
CA LYS A 241 -24.07 6.87 9.44
C LYS A 241 -22.79 6.18 9.95
N TRP A 242 -21.78 6.95 10.34
CA TRP A 242 -20.43 6.42 10.60
C TRP A 242 -20.18 5.95 12.05
N SER A 243 -20.89 6.52 13.02
CA SER A 243 -20.86 6.05 14.43
C SER A 243 -21.29 4.58 14.54
N ALA A 244 -22.32 4.18 13.78
CA ALA A 244 -22.84 2.81 13.82
C ALA A 244 -21.90 1.77 13.19
N CYS A 245 -21.07 2.15 12.21
CA CYS A 245 -20.17 1.22 11.52
C CYS A 245 -18.94 0.88 12.40
N CYS A 246 -18.37 1.85 13.11
CA CYS A 246 -17.30 1.59 14.08
C CYS A 246 -17.76 0.68 15.23
N VAL A 247 -18.99 0.86 15.71
CA VAL A 247 -19.58 0.04 16.79
C VAL A 247 -19.97 -1.36 16.30
N SER A 248 -20.49 -1.49 15.08
CA SER A 248 -20.88 -2.80 14.52
C SER A 248 -19.67 -3.68 14.17
N ILE A 249 -18.53 -3.09 13.82
CA ILE A 249 -17.28 -3.82 13.57
C ILE A 249 -16.66 -4.37 14.86
N GLN A 250 -16.86 -3.71 16.03
CA GLN A 250 -16.50 -4.29 17.33
C GLN A 250 -17.36 -5.51 17.69
N ALA A 251 -18.64 -5.52 17.31
CA ALA A 251 -19.55 -6.62 17.63
C ALA A 251 -19.22 -7.93 16.89
N GLN A 252 -18.64 -7.87 15.70
CA GLN A 252 -18.27 -9.07 14.90
C GLN A 252 -16.98 -9.77 15.38
N CYS A 253 -16.29 -9.21 16.37
CA CYS A 253 -15.14 -9.83 17.03
C CYS A 253 -15.44 -10.15 18.49
N SER A 254 -16.53 -10.86 18.77
CA SER A 254 -16.73 -11.53 20.06
C SER A 254 -16.79 -13.05 19.83
N TRP A 255 -15.65 -13.71 20.06
CA TRP A 255 -15.60 -15.15 20.24
C TRP A 255 -15.91 -15.43 21.71
N VAL A 256 -17.11 -15.93 22.01
CA VAL A 256 -17.40 -16.61 23.28
C VAL A 256 -17.60 -18.09 22.97
N ASN A 257 -16.74 -18.94 23.54
CA ASN A 257 -16.88 -20.39 23.60
C ASN A 257 -16.90 -21.19 22.27
N GLY A 258 -15.99 -20.89 21.34
CA GLY A 258 -15.35 -21.93 20.55
C GLY A 258 -16.21 -22.80 19.61
N LYS A 259 -17.34 -22.32 19.08
CA LYS A 259 -18.07 -23.02 17.99
C LYS A 259 -18.34 -22.12 16.79
N LYS A 260 -17.97 -22.61 15.61
CA LYS A 260 -18.23 -21.99 14.30
C LYS A 260 -19.55 -22.52 13.75
N GLU A 261 -20.59 -21.69 13.69
CA GLU A 261 -21.76 -22.02 12.87
C GLU A 261 -21.50 -21.64 11.40
N ARG A 262 -21.90 -22.55 10.50
CA ARG A 262 -21.67 -22.49 9.05
C ARG A 262 -22.77 -21.65 8.40
N GLY A 263 -22.39 -20.56 7.73
CA GLY A 263 -23.19 -19.93 6.68
C GLY A 263 -22.53 -20.16 5.32
N GLN A 264 -23.23 -20.84 4.41
CA GLN A 264 -22.83 -21.07 3.02
C GLN A 264 -22.92 -19.77 2.21
N VAL A 265 -21.96 -19.53 1.31
CA VAL A 265 -22.13 -18.59 0.18
C VAL A 265 -21.68 -19.32 -1.09
N LEU A 266 -22.59 -19.39 -2.05
CA LEU A 266 -22.47 -20.07 -3.34
C LEU A 266 -21.54 -19.31 -4.29
N ASP A 267 -20.82 -20.09 -5.09
CA ASP A 267 -19.96 -19.69 -6.21
C ASP A 267 -20.80 -19.34 -7.46
N CYS A 268 -20.38 -18.32 -8.21
CA CYS A 268 -20.86 -18.08 -9.56
C CYS A 268 -19.69 -17.85 -10.53
N SER A 269 -19.55 -18.84 -11.42
CA SER A 269 -18.90 -18.83 -12.73
C SER A 269 -17.39 -19.06 -12.80
N GLY A 270 -17.01 -20.33 -12.75
CA GLY A 270 -15.72 -20.82 -13.20
C GLY A 270 -15.47 -20.55 -14.69
N LYS A 271 -14.53 -19.65 -14.97
CA LYS A 271 -13.71 -19.63 -16.19
C LYS A 271 -12.28 -19.22 -15.85
N MET A 272 -11.30 -19.96 -16.39
CA MET A 272 -9.88 -19.60 -16.36
C MET A 272 -9.65 -18.44 -17.33
N GLU A 273 -8.99 -17.38 -16.88
CA GLU A 273 -8.47 -16.32 -17.75
C GLU A 273 -6.93 -16.38 -17.82
N ASP A 274 -6.44 -16.16 -19.03
CA ASP A 274 -5.08 -16.31 -19.51
C ASP A 274 -4.10 -15.32 -18.85
N THR A 275 -2.86 -15.74 -18.61
CA THR A 275 -1.86 -15.05 -17.76
C THR A 275 -0.76 -14.34 -18.55
N SER A 276 -0.95 -14.09 -19.83
CA SER A 276 0.05 -13.45 -20.69
C SER A 276 -0.16 -11.93 -20.84
N ALA A 277 0.33 -11.13 -19.89
CA ALA A 277 0.86 -9.77 -20.14
C ALA A 277 1.26 -9.08 -18.81
N CYS A 278 2.48 -9.28 -18.36
CA CYS A 278 3.14 -8.39 -17.39
C CYS A 278 4.39 -7.86 -18.07
N SER A 279 4.26 -6.77 -18.83
CA SER A 279 5.38 -6.10 -19.52
C SER A 279 6.10 -5.23 -18.52
N VAL A 280 7.36 -5.53 -18.19
CA VAL A 280 8.22 -4.62 -17.42
C VAL A 280 9.30 -4.15 -18.38
N LYS A 281 9.26 -2.87 -18.75
CA LYS A 281 10.40 -2.16 -19.36
C LYS A 281 11.32 -1.65 -18.27
#